data_AF-A0A1D8S0B3-F1
#
_entry.id   AF-A0A1D8S0B3-F1
#
_cell.length_a   1.000
_cell.length_b   1.000
_cell.length_c   1.000
_cell.angle_alpha   90.00
_cell.angle_beta   90.00
_cell.angle_gamma   90.00
#
_symmetry.space_group_name_H-M   'P 1'
#
loop_
_entity.id
_entity.type
_entity.pdbx_description
1 polymer ?
#
loop_
_entity_poly.entity_id
_entity_poly.type
_entity_poly.pdbx_seq_one_letter_code
_entity_poly.pdbx_strand_id
1 'polypeptide(L)' 'MFGIFKKDPIKKLNKLYEAKLEQAMFSQRNGDIKSYSMITAEAEKIAVQIKDLENSQKN' A
#
# COMPACT_ATOMS: atom_id res chain seq x y z
N MET A 1 3.62 28.67 12.55
CA MET A 1 2.25 28.48 12.03
C MET A 1 2.14 27.07 11.48
N PHE A 2 1.67 26.16 12.32
CA PHE A 2 1.67 24.72 12.10
C PHE A 2 0.49 24.34 11.19
N GLY A 3 0.72 24.37 9.86
CA GLY A 3 -0.22 23.85 8.86
C GLY A 3 -0.21 22.32 8.87
N ILE A 4 -0.61 21.72 9.99
CA ILE A 4 -0.54 20.27 10.20
C ILE A 4 -1.86 19.62 9.76
N PHE A 5 -1.71 18.61 8.91
CA PHE A 5 -2.66 17.52 8.67
C PHE A 5 -3.87 17.76 7.76
N LYS A 6 -3.66 18.22 6.52
CA LYS A 6 -4.42 17.55 5.44
C LYS A 6 -3.84 16.14 5.33
N LYS A 7 -4.52 15.15 5.92
CA LYS A 7 -4.20 13.72 5.73
C LYS A 7 -4.38 13.44 4.25
N ASP A 8 -3.28 13.42 3.51
CA ASP A 8 -3.29 12.95 2.13
C ASP A 8 -3.65 11.44 2.16
N PRO A 9 -4.85 11.05 1.70
CA PRO A 9 -5.28 9.66 1.73
C PRO A 9 -4.38 8.78 0.86
N ILE A 10 -3.81 9.32 -0.22
CA ILE A 10 -2.87 8.62 -1.09
C ILE A 10 -1.57 8.35 -0.33
N LYS A 11 -1.03 9.36 0.37
CA LYS A 11 0.15 9.17 1.21
C LYS A 11 -0.04 8.11 2.30
N LYS A 12 -1.24 8.02 2.89
CA LYS A 12 -1.56 6.97 3.86
C LYS A 12 -1.57 5.58 3.21
N LEU A 13 -2.19 5.44 2.03
CA LEU A 13 -2.24 4.18 1.30
C LEU A 13 -0.86 3.75 0.79
N ASN A 14 -0.03 4.68 0.31
CA ASN A 14 1.35 4.39 -0.09
C ASN A 14 2.15 3.78 1.07
N LYS A 15 2.03 4.34 2.27
CA LYS A 15 2.69 3.77 3.45
C LYS A 15 2.20 2.36 3.80
N LEU A 16 0.89 2.10 3.62
CA LEU A 16 0.33 0.76 3.84
C LEU A 16 0.80 -0.23 2.78
N TYR A 17 0.87 0.22 1.52
CA TYR A 17 1.38 -0.56 0.40
C TYR A 17 2.84 -0.97 0.61
N GLU A 18 3.71 -0.01 0.96
CA GLU A 18 5.12 -0.25 1.28
C GLU A 18 5.27 -1.27 2.43
N ALA A 19 4.49 -1.11 3.50
CA ALA A 19 4.51 -2.05 4.62
C ALA A 19 4.08 -3.47 4.22
N LYS A 20 3.13 -3.61 3.29
CA LYS A 20 2.73 -4.92 2.75
C LYS A 20 3.80 -5.52 1.86
N LEU A 21 4.47 -4.72 1.03
CA LEU A 21 5.60 -5.19 0.23
C LEU A 21 6.74 -5.68 1.13
N GLU A 22 7.06 -4.95 2.20
CA GLU A 22 8.08 -5.36 3.16
C GLU A 22 7.72 -6.70 3.83
N GLN A 23 6.45 -6.87 4.27
CA GLN A 23 5.95 -8.14 4.80
C GLN A 23 6.05 -9.28 3.78
N ALA A 24 5.68 -9.02 2.52
CA ALA A 24 5.79 -10.00 1.44
C ALA A 24 7.25 -10.41 1.21
N MET A 25 8.19 -9.46 1.23
CA MET A 25 9.62 -9.77 1.09
C MET A 25 10.11 -10.68 2.20
N PHE A 26 9.71 -10.45 3.45
CA PHE A 26 10.05 -11.34 4.56
C PHE A 26 9.45 -12.73 4.38
N SER A 27 8.17 -12.84 4.00
CA SER A 27 7.52 -14.13 3.72
C SER A 27 8.21 -14.88 2.58
N GLN A 28 8.57 -14.18 1.50
CA GLN A 28 9.30 -14.76 0.36
C GLN A 28 10.67 -15.28 0.79
N ARG A 29 11.45 -14.48 1.55
CA ARG A 29 12.78 -14.87 2.04
C ARG A 29 12.74 -16.05 3.00
N ASN A 30 11.67 -16.17 3.78
CA ASN A 30 11.46 -17.28 4.70
C ASN A 30 10.87 -18.53 4.00
N GLY A 31 10.56 -18.45 2.70
CA GLY A 31 9.98 -19.56 1.94
C GLY A 31 8.48 -19.78 2.21
N ASP A 32 7.80 -18.85 2.88
CA ASP A 32 6.36 -18.91 3.11
C ASP A 32 5.60 -18.37 1.90
N ILE A 33 5.50 -19.22 0.87
CA ILE A 33 4.87 -18.88 -0.41
C ILE A 33 3.38 -18.56 -0.24
N LYS A 34 2.68 -19.24 0.68
CA LYS A 34 1.26 -19.00 0.91
C LYS A 34 1.04 -17.59 1.46
N SER A 35 1.78 -17.21 2.50
CA SER A 35 1.68 -15.86 3.06
C SER A 35 2.14 -14.82 2.07
N TYR A 36 3.22 -15.08 1.31
CA TYR A 36 3.67 -14.19 0.25
C TYR A 36 2.54 -13.90 -0.75
N SER A 37 1.91 -14.92 -1.33
CA SER A 37 0.80 -14.75 -2.29
C SER A 37 -0.39 -13.98 -1.71
N MET A 38 -0.72 -14.19 -0.44
CA MET A 38 -1.81 -13.48 0.22
C MET A 38 -1.46 -12.00 0.44
N ILE A 39 -0.25 -11.72 0.92
CA ILE A 39 0.21 -10.36 1.22
C ILE A 39 0.39 -9.56 -0.07
N THR A 40 0.90 -10.17 -1.15
CA THR A 40 1.01 -9.50 -2.46
C THR A 40 -0.37 -9.17 -3.02
N ALA A 41 -1.35 -10.07 -2.92
CA ALA A 41 -2.72 -9.79 -3.33
C ALA A 41 -3.37 -8.64 -2.52
N GLU A 42 -3.03 -8.51 -1.23
CA GLU A 42 -3.45 -7.36 -0.42
C GLU A 42 -2.76 -6.07 -0.87
N ALA A 43 -1.47 -6.11 -1.18
CA ALA A 43 -0.72 -4.97 -1.69
C ALA A 43 -1.32 -4.48 -3.03
N GLU A 44 -1.66 -5.38 -3.94
CA GLU A 44 -2.32 -5.04 -5.21
C GLU A 44 -3.66 -4.32 -5.00
N LYS A 45 -4.47 -4.75 -4.05
CA LYS A 45 -5.73 -4.06 -3.71
C LYS A 45 -5.49 -2.62 -3.26
N ILE A 46 -4.42 -2.39 -2.48
CA ILE A 46 -4.05 -1.03 -2.05
C ILE A 46 -3.56 -0.21 -3.24
N ALA A 47 -2.79 -0.79 -4.16
CA ALA A 47 -2.32 -0.12 -5.38
C ALA A 47 -3.49 0.32 -6.27
N VAL A 48 -4.54 -0.50 -6.41
CA VAL A 48 -5.77 -0.12 -7.12
C VAL A 48 -6.45 1.06 -6.44
N GLN A 49 -6.59 1.04 -5.12
CA GLN A 49 -7.18 2.16 -4.37
C GLN A 49 -6.41 3.47 -4.52
N ILE A 50 -5.06 3.39 -4.55
CA ILE A 50 -4.21 4.56 -4.80
C ILE A 50 -4.52 5.13 -6.19
N LYS A 51 -4.53 4.27 -7.22
CA LYS A 51 -4.80 4.69 -8.60
C LYS A 51 -6.19 5.30 -8.77
N ASP A 52 -7.21 4.74 -8.12
CA ASP A 52 -8.57 5.26 -8.17
C ASP A 52 -8.67 6.65 -7.52
N LEU A 53 -7.97 6.87 -6.40
CA LEU A 53 -7.90 8.18 -5.75
C LEU A 53 -7.10 9.19 -6.56
N GLU A 54 -5.98 8.79 -7.17
CA GLU A 54 -5.19 9.65 -8.07
C GLU A 54 -6.01 10.10 -9.28
N ASN A 55 -6.78 9.20 -9.88
CA ASN A 55 -7.70 9.51 -10.98
C ASN A 55 -8.83 10.45 -10.52
N SER A 56 -9.38 10.22 -9.32
CA SER A 56 -10.44 11.07 -8.75
C SER A 56 -9.96 12.47 -8.38
N GLN A 57 -8.67 12.65 -8.05
CA GLN A 57 -8.09 13.96 -7.76
C GLN A 57 -7.66 14.75 -9.01
N LYS A 58 -7.49 14.07 -10.15
CA LYS A 58 -7.13 14.69 -11.43
C LYS A 58 -8.32 15.24 -12.23
N ASN A 59 -9.53 14.79 -11.92
CA ASN A 59 -10.80 15.28 -12.51
C ASN A 59 -11.44 16.34 -11.63
#